data_AF-A0A1J3EJH3-F1
#
_entry.id   AF-A0A1J3EJH3-F1
#
_cell.length_a   1.000
_cell.length_b   1.000
_cell.length_c   1.000
_cell.angle_alpha   90.00
_cell.angle_beta   90.00
_cell.angle_gamma   90.00
#
_symmetry.space_group_name_H-M   'P 1'
#
loop_
_entity.id
_entity.type
_entity.pdbx_description
1 polymer ?
#
loop_
_entity_poly.entity_id
_entity_poly.type
_entity_poly.pdbx_seq_one_letter_code
_entity_poly.pdbx_strand_id
1 'polypeptide(L)'
;KYLSSQIFRQASSIKQVKARQIFDSRGNPTIEADVITDLGVFRAAVPSGASTGKYEALELRDGNKAEYMGKGVTKAVKNVLDVISPALKGWDPVRQTDIDNLMVKELDGTSNEFGYCKNKLGANAILSVSLAVAR
;
A
#
# COMPACT_ATOMS: atom_id res chain seq x y z
N LYS A 1 45.69 -8.06 5.60
CA LYS A 1 44.95 -6.78 5.72
C LYS A 1 43.70 -6.86 4.82
N TYR A 2 42.67 -7.57 5.25
CA TYR A 2 41.37 -7.55 4.56
C TYR A 2 40.47 -6.65 5.39
N LEU A 3 40.33 -5.39 4.95
CA LEU A 3 39.31 -4.50 5.46
C LEU A 3 37.97 -5.06 5.00
N SER A 4 37.25 -5.65 5.95
CA SER A 4 35.82 -5.90 5.86
C SER A 4 35.14 -4.62 5.36
N SER A 5 34.69 -4.64 4.11
CA SER A 5 33.77 -3.64 3.59
C SER A 5 32.42 -3.90 4.24
N GLN A 6 32.28 -3.55 5.52
CA GLN A 6 31.00 -3.15 6.06
C GLN A 6 30.63 -1.87 5.32
N ILE A 7 29.97 -2.04 4.18
CA ILE A 7 29.19 -0.98 3.56
C ILE A 7 28.23 -0.54 4.67
N PHE A 8 28.48 0.63 5.25
CA PHE A 8 27.54 1.26 6.15
C PHE A 8 26.25 1.44 5.36
N ARG A 9 25.26 0.57 5.59
CA ARG A 9 23.91 0.78 5.09
C ARG A 9 23.47 2.11 5.69
N GLN A 10 23.29 3.12 4.84
CA GLN A 10 22.71 4.37 5.28
C GLN A 10 21.31 4.04 5.80
N ALA A 11 21.13 4.18 7.11
CA ALA A 11 19.84 3.95 7.75
C ALA A 11 18.85 4.93 7.10
N SER A 12 17.84 4.38 6.44
CA SER A 12 16.81 5.14 5.76
C SER A 12 15.51 4.85 6.47
N SER A 13 14.75 5.88 6.80
CA SER A 13 13.45 5.75 7.47
C SER A 13 12.35 6.28 6.57
N ILE A 14 11.17 5.65 6.63
CA ILE A 14 9.98 6.15 5.96
C ILE A 14 9.60 7.49 6.60
N LYS A 15 9.60 8.57 5.82
CA LYS A 15 9.20 9.91 6.27
C LYS A 15 7.72 10.15 6.08
N GLN A 16 7.20 9.67 4.96
CA GLN A 16 5.82 9.87 4.55
C GLN A 16 5.46 8.83 3.48
N VAL A 17 4.19 8.46 3.45
CA VAL A 17 3.59 7.75 2.31
C VAL A 17 2.53 8.67 1.71
N LYS A 18 2.57 8.87 0.40
CA LYS A 18 1.53 9.57 -0.35
C LYS A 18 0.84 8.58 -1.28
N ALA A 19 -0.41 8.86 -1.63
CA ALA A 19 -1.13 8.12 -2.65
C ALA A 19 -1.96 9.04 -3.54
N ARG A 20 -2.25 8.56 -4.74
CA ARG A 20 -3.09 9.25 -5.71
C ARG A 20 -3.87 8.24 -6.55
N GLN A 21 -4.98 8.70 -7.10
CA GLN A 21 -5.73 7.98 -8.12
C GLN A 21 -5.06 8.20 -9.48
N ILE A 22 -4.80 7.12 -10.21
CA ILE A 22 -4.37 7.09 -11.61
C ILE A 22 -5.31 6.18 -12.41
N PHE A 23 -5.01 5.89 -13.68
CA PHE A 23 -5.82 5.00 -14.52
C PHE A 23 -5.05 3.75 -14.94
N ASP A 24 -5.74 2.60 -14.92
CA ASP A 24 -5.23 1.33 -15.45
C ASP A 24 -5.28 1.30 -16.99
N SER A 25 -4.78 0.23 -17.60
CA SER A 25 -4.77 0.04 -19.06
C SER A 25 -6.17 -0.05 -19.69
N ARG A 26 -7.23 -0.17 -18.90
CA ARG A 26 -8.64 -0.22 -19.32
C ARG A 26 -9.36 1.10 -19.03
N GLY A 27 -8.65 2.14 -18.60
CA GLY A 27 -9.21 3.44 -18.24
C GLY A 27 -10.01 3.44 -16.93
N ASN A 28 -9.90 2.41 -16.09
CA ASN A 28 -10.52 2.43 -14.76
C ASN A 28 -9.57 3.06 -13.75
N PRO A 29 -10.09 3.78 -12.73
CA PRO A 29 -9.26 4.26 -11.65
C PRO A 29 -8.49 3.13 -10.95
N THR A 30 -7.25 3.39 -10.58
CA THR A 30 -6.45 2.55 -9.65
C THR A 30 -5.58 3.45 -8.77
N ILE A 31 -4.94 2.87 -7.76
CA ILE A 31 -4.12 3.61 -6.79
C ILE A 31 -2.62 3.47 -7.11
N GLU A 32 -1.91 4.58 -6.95
CA GLU A 32 -0.46 4.65 -6.96
C GLU A 32 0.02 5.25 -5.63
N ALA A 33 1.02 4.63 -5.02
CA ALA A 33 1.65 5.09 -3.79
C ALA A 33 3.10 5.50 -4.01
N ASP A 34 3.51 6.54 -3.29
CA ASP A 34 4.89 7.02 -3.18
C ASP A 34 5.34 6.87 -1.72
N VAL A 35 6.37 6.08 -1.47
CA VAL A 35 7.08 6.01 -0.18
C VAL A 35 8.26 6.95 -0.25
N ILE A 36 8.30 7.91 0.67
CA ILE A 36 9.33 8.94 0.74
C ILE A 36 10.27 8.58 1.90
N THR A 37 11.56 8.48 1.60
CA THR A 37 12.60 8.21 2.59
C THR A 37 13.72 9.25 2.50
N ASP A 38 14.76 9.11 3.33
CA ASP A 38 15.97 9.93 3.25
C ASP A 38 16.74 9.72 1.92
N LEU A 39 16.49 8.61 1.22
CA LEU A 39 17.19 8.23 -0.01
C LEU A 39 16.43 8.59 -1.29
N GLY A 40 15.15 8.95 -1.20
CA GLY A 40 14.36 9.34 -2.36
C GLY A 40 12.88 8.98 -2.27
N VAL A 41 12.26 8.89 -3.44
CA VAL A 41 10.84 8.57 -3.61
C VAL A 41 10.72 7.27 -4.40
N PHE A 42 10.05 6.29 -3.80
CA PHE A 42 9.86 4.95 -4.35
C PHE A 42 8.38 4.75 -4.65
N ARG A 43 8.06 4.36 -5.89
CA ARG A 43 6.69 4.45 -6.42
C ARG A 43 6.16 3.10 -6.87
N ALA A 44 4.90 2.82 -6.53
CA ALA A 44 4.19 1.64 -7.00
C ALA A 44 2.75 1.96 -7.40
N ALA A 45 2.38 1.56 -8.61
CA ALA A 45 0.98 1.41 -9.00
C ALA A 45 0.56 -0.06 -8.86
N VAL A 46 -0.71 -0.30 -8.51
CA VAL A 46 -1.27 -1.66 -8.47
C VAL A 46 -2.25 -1.89 -9.60
N PRO A 47 -2.30 -3.11 -10.18
CA PRO A 47 -3.33 -3.45 -11.13
C PRO A 47 -4.71 -3.47 -10.44
N SER A 48 -5.76 -3.17 -11.20
CA SER A 48 -7.14 -3.37 -10.76
C SER A 48 -7.42 -4.85 -10.49
N GLY A 49 -8.02 -5.16 -9.35
CA GLY A 49 -8.61 -6.48 -9.11
C GLY A 49 -9.97 -6.61 -9.80
N ALA A 50 -10.48 -7.83 -9.89
CA ALA A 50 -11.86 -8.13 -10.26
C ALA A 50 -12.63 -8.77 -9.09
N SER A 51 -12.11 -8.60 -7.86
CA SER A 51 -12.43 -9.48 -6.74
C SER A 51 -13.87 -9.29 -6.26
N THR A 52 -14.75 -10.19 -6.71
CA THR A 52 -16.10 -10.41 -6.16
C THR A 52 -16.16 -11.71 -5.35
N GLY A 53 -15.03 -12.39 -5.16
CA GLY A 53 -14.94 -13.71 -4.56
C GLY A 53 -14.77 -13.68 -3.05
N LYS A 54 -15.39 -14.63 -2.34
CA LYS A 54 -15.33 -14.74 -0.87
C LYS A 54 -13.94 -15.14 -0.31
N TYR A 55 -13.04 -15.60 -1.18
CA TYR A 55 -11.72 -16.14 -0.80
C TYR A 55 -10.60 -15.10 -0.89
N GLU A 56 -10.78 -14.07 -1.69
CA GLU A 56 -9.70 -13.18 -2.09
C GLU A 56 -9.57 -11.96 -1.17
N ALA A 57 -8.43 -11.27 -1.29
CA ALA A 57 -8.27 -9.95 -0.70
C ALA A 57 -9.08 -8.93 -1.51
N LEU A 58 -9.84 -8.09 -0.80
CA LEU A 58 -10.83 -7.20 -1.42
C LEU A 58 -10.23 -5.83 -1.71
N GLU A 59 -10.26 -5.40 -2.97
CA GLU A 59 -9.96 -4.02 -3.31
C GLU A 59 -11.04 -3.06 -2.81
N LEU A 60 -10.65 -1.87 -2.37
CA LEU A 60 -11.59 -0.86 -1.92
C LEU A 60 -11.93 0.12 -3.05
N ARG A 61 -13.21 0.19 -3.39
CA ARG A 61 -13.81 1.08 -4.39
C ARG A 61 -14.75 2.09 -3.74
N ASP A 62 -14.94 3.22 -4.40
CA ASP A 62 -15.78 4.31 -3.89
C ASP A 62 -17.26 3.97 -3.96
N GLY A 63 -17.70 3.26 -5.00
CA GLY A 63 -19.10 2.87 -5.21
C GLY A 63 -20.01 4.01 -5.68
N ASN A 64 -19.49 5.22 -5.87
CA ASN A 64 -20.24 6.35 -6.43
C ASN A 64 -20.49 6.16 -7.93
N LYS A 65 -21.66 5.67 -8.33
CA LYS A 65 -21.98 5.38 -9.74
C LYS A 65 -21.91 6.61 -10.66
N ALA A 66 -22.06 7.82 -10.13
CA ALA A 66 -21.97 9.06 -10.90
C ALA A 66 -20.53 9.35 -11.35
N GLU A 67 -19.53 8.79 -10.68
CA GLU A 67 -18.11 8.98 -10.98
C GLU A 67 -17.45 7.66 -11.36
N TYR A 68 -16.85 7.60 -12.54
CA TYR A 68 -16.11 6.42 -13.01
C TYR A 68 -16.91 5.10 -12.88
N MET A 69 -18.25 5.16 -13.01
CA MET A 69 -19.15 4.02 -12.83
C MET A 69 -19.00 3.31 -11.47
N GLY A 70 -18.66 4.05 -10.40
CA GLY A 70 -18.45 3.49 -9.06
C GLY A 70 -17.06 2.91 -8.82
N LYS A 71 -16.15 2.98 -9.81
CA LYS A 71 -14.81 2.37 -9.74
C LYS A 71 -13.74 3.31 -9.19
N GLY A 72 -14.10 4.51 -8.72
CA GLY A 72 -13.18 5.40 -8.03
C GLY A 72 -12.47 4.72 -6.86
N VAL A 73 -11.28 5.21 -6.49
CA VAL A 73 -10.44 4.65 -5.42
C VAL A 73 -10.04 5.71 -4.38
N THR A 74 -10.80 6.79 -4.26
CA THR A 74 -10.50 7.89 -3.32
C THR A 74 -10.54 7.43 -1.86
N LYS A 75 -11.39 6.44 -1.51
CA LYS A 75 -11.40 5.81 -0.19
C LYS A 75 -10.08 5.09 0.12
N ALA A 76 -9.56 4.32 -0.83
CA ALA A 76 -8.26 3.64 -0.70
C ALA A 76 -7.12 4.66 -0.56
N VAL A 77 -7.14 5.73 -1.36
CA VAL A 77 -6.17 6.84 -1.25
C VAL A 77 -6.22 7.47 0.14
N LYS A 78 -7.42 7.75 0.66
CA LYS A 78 -7.61 8.32 2.00
C LYS A 78 -7.07 7.39 3.09
N ASN A 79 -7.29 6.07 2.97
CA ASN A 79 -6.73 5.10 3.92
C ASN A 79 -5.20 5.11 3.93
N VAL A 80 -4.55 5.29 2.76
CA VAL A 80 -3.08 5.45 2.73
C VAL A 80 -2.65 6.72 3.47
N LEU A 81 -3.30 7.86 3.20
CA LEU A 81 -2.91 9.15 3.75
C LEU A 81 -3.17 9.26 5.26
N ASP A 82 -4.32 8.80 5.72
CA ASP A 82 -4.80 9.07 7.08
C ASP A 82 -4.48 7.94 8.07
N VAL A 83 -4.28 6.71 7.58
CA VAL A 83 -4.06 5.54 8.45
C VAL A 83 -2.67 4.96 8.25
N ILE A 84 -2.30 4.60 7.01
CA ILE A 84 -1.04 3.89 6.75
C ILE A 84 0.17 4.82 6.88
N SER A 85 0.11 6.04 6.30
CA SER A 85 1.25 6.96 6.32
C SER A 85 1.67 7.37 7.74
N PRO A 86 0.77 7.73 8.67
CA PRO A 86 1.17 8.04 10.04
C PRO A 86 1.75 6.82 10.76
N ALA A 87 1.19 5.63 10.54
CA ALA A 87 1.63 4.40 11.21
C ALA A 87 3.03 3.93 10.76
N LEU A 88 3.40 4.17 9.49
CA LEU A 88 4.71 3.78 8.93
C LEU A 88 5.79 4.84 9.11
N LYS A 89 5.48 6.04 9.59
CA LYS A 89 6.48 7.09 9.79
C LYS A 89 7.55 6.63 10.79
N GLY A 90 8.80 6.70 10.39
CA GLY A 90 9.97 6.29 11.18
C GLY A 90 10.35 4.82 11.04
N TRP A 91 9.57 4.01 10.32
CA TRP A 91 9.91 2.60 10.10
C TRP A 91 11.08 2.44 9.13
N ASP A 92 11.89 1.41 9.35
CA ASP A 92 12.92 0.96 8.40
C ASP A 92 12.25 0.18 7.26
N PRO A 93 12.33 0.64 6.00
CA PRO A 93 11.68 -0.01 4.86
C PRO A 93 12.22 -1.43 4.58
N VAL A 94 13.39 -1.81 5.08
CA VAL A 94 13.90 -3.19 4.92
C VAL A 94 13.14 -4.20 5.80
N ARG A 95 12.35 -3.75 6.78
CA ARG A 95 11.49 -4.60 7.60
C ARG A 95 10.18 -4.95 6.88
N GLN A 96 10.26 -5.44 5.65
CA GLN A 96 9.14 -5.72 4.76
C GLN A 96 8.04 -6.56 5.45
N THR A 97 8.41 -7.70 6.03
CA THR A 97 7.48 -8.61 6.72
C THR A 97 6.75 -7.92 7.87
N ASP A 98 7.43 -7.06 8.62
CA ASP A 98 6.83 -6.38 9.77
C ASP A 98 5.89 -5.27 9.32
N ILE A 99 6.26 -4.52 8.27
CA ILE A 99 5.42 -3.49 7.65
C ILE A 99 4.15 -4.12 7.06
N ASP A 100 4.28 -5.23 6.34
CA ASP A 100 3.14 -5.95 5.77
C ASP A 100 2.24 -6.53 6.87
N ASN A 101 2.81 -7.10 7.93
CA ASN A 101 2.04 -7.60 9.07
C ASN A 101 1.31 -6.48 9.82
N LEU A 102 1.95 -5.33 10.04
CA LEU A 102 1.31 -4.16 10.65
C LEU A 102 0.09 -3.75 9.81
N MET A 103 0.25 -3.58 8.50
CA MET A 103 -0.86 -3.18 7.63
C MET A 103 -2.00 -4.22 7.61
N VAL A 104 -1.68 -5.51 7.49
CA VAL A 104 -2.68 -6.57 7.31
C VAL A 104 -3.36 -6.96 8.62
N LYS A 105 -2.59 -7.16 9.69
CA LYS A 105 -3.08 -7.75 10.94
C LYS A 105 -3.57 -6.70 11.93
N GLU A 106 -2.87 -5.58 12.03
CA GLU A 106 -3.12 -4.58 13.07
C GLU A 106 -3.94 -3.41 12.53
N LEU A 107 -3.51 -2.79 11.44
CA LEU A 107 -4.19 -1.62 10.89
C LEU A 107 -5.48 -2.01 10.17
N ASP A 108 -5.48 -3.08 9.37
CA ASP A 108 -6.68 -3.60 8.73
C ASP A 108 -7.45 -4.58 9.63
N GLY A 109 -6.85 -5.73 9.93
CA GLY A 109 -7.39 -6.74 10.85
C GLY A 109 -8.65 -7.48 10.37
N THR A 110 -9.14 -7.22 9.15
CA THR A 110 -10.34 -7.91 8.64
C THR A 110 -9.98 -9.27 8.07
N SER A 111 -10.79 -10.27 8.41
CA SER A 111 -10.63 -11.65 7.95
C SER A 111 -11.96 -12.27 7.50
N ASN A 112 -11.83 -13.33 6.72
CA ASN A 112 -12.89 -14.28 6.37
C ASN A 112 -12.46 -15.70 6.83
N GLU A 113 -13.25 -16.72 6.49
CA GLU A 113 -12.96 -18.13 6.80
C GLU A 113 -11.62 -18.65 6.23
N PHE A 114 -10.99 -17.90 5.32
CA PHE A 114 -9.78 -18.27 4.58
C PHE A 114 -8.57 -17.40 4.93
N GLY A 115 -8.71 -16.40 5.82
CA GLY A 115 -7.63 -15.52 6.27
C GLY A 115 -7.92 -14.03 6.11
N TYR A 116 -6.88 -13.20 6.12
CA TYR A 116 -7.03 -11.74 6.09
C TYR A 116 -7.51 -11.23 4.73
N CYS A 117 -8.71 -10.65 4.70
CA CYS A 117 -9.39 -10.19 3.49
C CYS A 117 -9.13 -8.71 3.15
N LYS A 118 -8.54 -7.93 4.07
CA LYS A 118 -8.03 -6.57 3.81
C LYS A 118 -9.12 -5.58 3.39
N ASN A 119 -10.35 -5.80 3.83
CA ASN A 119 -11.55 -5.08 3.40
C ASN A 119 -11.66 -3.66 4.00
N LYS A 120 -11.04 -3.40 5.16
CA LYS A 120 -11.16 -2.10 5.85
C LYS A 120 -10.27 -1.04 5.20
N LEU A 121 -9.00 -1.36 4.96
CA LEU A 121 -8.06 -0.47 4.29
C LEU A 121 -8.12 -0.59 2.77
N GLY A 122 -8.48 -1.77 2.27
CA GLY A 122 -8.43 -2.13 0.85
C GLY A 122 -7.12 -2.81 0.49
N ALA A 123 -7.22 -3.98 -0.15
CA ALA A 123 -6.07 -4.74 -0.63
C ALA A 123 -5.20 -3.93 -1.61
N ASN A 124 -5.83 -3.07 -2.42
CA ASN A 124 -5.17 -2.14 -3.33
C ASN A 124 -4.34 -1.07 -2.58
N ALA A 125 -4.85 -0.52 -1.47
CA ALA A 125 -4.09 0.40 -0.62
C ALA A 125 -2.85 -0.30 -0.03
N ILE A 126 -3.05 -1.45 0.63
CA ILE A 126 -1.96 -2.19 1.27
C ILE A 126 -0.89 -2.61 0.26
N LEU A 127 -1.29 -3.19 -0.88
CA LEU A 127 -0.35 -3.67 -1.88
C LEU A 127 0.44 -2.52 -2.52
N SER A 128 -0.20 -1.37 -2.77
CA SER A 128 0.51 -0.21 -3.34
C SER A 128 1.61 0.28 -2.42
N VAL A 129 1.37 0.35 -1.11
CA VAL A 129 2.39 0.74 -0.13
C VAL A 129 3.45 -0.35 0.01
N SER A 130 3.06 -1.62 0.13
CA SER A 130 3.98 -2.77 0.25
C SER A 130 5.00 -2.82 -0.90
N LEU A 131 4.53 -2.67 -2.15
CA LEU A 131 5.39 -2.64 -3.33
C LEU A 131 6.26 -1.38 -3.43
N ALA A 132 5.78 -0.24 -2.91
CA ALA A 132 6.56 0.99 -2.89
C ALA A 132 7.67 0.93 -1.83
N VAL A 133 7.44 0.25 -0.71
CA VAL A 133 8.44 -0.03 0.32
C VAL A 133 9.54 -0.98 -0.19
N ALA A 134 9.19 -1.96 -1.01
CA ALA A 134 10.11 -2.98 -1.52
C ALA A 134 11.08 -2.52 -2.63
N ARG A 135 10.90 -1.31 -3.17
CA ARG A 135 11.75 -0.73 -4.22
C ARG A 135 12.93 0.03 -3.63
#